data_AF-A0A9X0CLC1-F1
#
_entry.id   AF-A0A9X0CLC1-F1
#
_cell.length_a   1.000
_cell.length_b   1.000
_cell.length_c   1.000
_cell.angle_alpha   90.00
_cell.angle_beta   90.00
_cell.angle_gamma   90.00
#
_symmetry.space_group_name_H-M   'P 1'
#
loop_
_entity.id
_entity.type
_entity.pdbx_description
1 polymer ?
#
loop_
_entity_poly.entity_id
_entity_poly.type
_entity_poly.pdbx_seq_one_letter_code
_entity_poly.pdbx_strand_id
1 'polypeptide(L)'
;MRLKEIASEIPLVIGRHRKKPTKAEIKSLTDLNQRIYKAKRKAVTNAALEQWPGNDLPVFKNDKAATEELETLVSTLEETCSFEPAGFNKEGIKQHVLDVLNERRRRIRKGHDYTQ
;
A
#
# COMPACT_ATOMS: atom_id res chain seq x y z
N MET A 1 10.83 -20.95 42.57
CA MET A 1 10.65 -21.24 41.13
C MET A 1 10.68 -19.93 40.37
N ARG A 2 11.67 -19.71 39.49
CA ARG A 2 11.76 -18.51 38.63
C ARG A 2 11.11 -18.84 37.30
N LEU A 3 9.97 -18.20 37.00
CA LEU A 3 9.43 -18.15 35.66
C LEU A 3 10.32 -17.22 34.85
N LYS A 4 11.03 -17.76 33.85
CA LYS A 4 11.76 -16.98 32.87
C LYS A 4 10.73 -16.47 31.85
N GLU A 5 10.47 -15.17 31.89
CA GLU A 5 9.81 -14.46 30.80
C GLU A 5 10.70 -14.59 29.56
N ILE A 6 10.23 -15.34 28.56
CA ILE A 6 10.82 -15.34 27.23
C ILE A 6 10.20 -14.14 26.51
N ALA A 7 10.76 -12.95 26.77
CA ALA A 7 10.55 -11.81 25.89
C ALA A 7 11.19 -12.19 24.54
N SER A 8 10.34 -12.53 23.56
CA SER A 8 10.78 -12.68 22.19
C SER A 8 11.18 -11.31 21.66
N GLU A 9 12.45 -10.95 21.85
CA GLU A 9 13.11 -9.85 21.17
C GLU A 9 13.14 -10.15 19.67
N ILE A 10 12.03 -9.86 18.98
CA ILE A 10 12.06 -9.67 17.54
C ILE A 10 12.76 -8.32 17.36
N PRO A 11 13.91 -8.26 16.66
CA PRO A 11 14.52 -6.98 16.35
C PRO A 11 13.52 -6.19 15.51
N LEU A 12 12.97 -5.12 16.08
CA LEU A 12 12.28 -4.07 15.34
C LEU A 12 13.35 -3.43 14.45
N VAL A 13 13.50 -3.97 13.25
CA VAL A 13 14.29 -3.35 12.20
C VAL A 13 13.57 -2.06 11.84
N ILE A 14 13.94 -0.97 12.52
CA ILE A 14 13.56 0.40 12.18
C ILE A 14 14.41 0.78 10.96
N GLY A 15 14.24 0.03 9.86
CA GLY A 15 14.70 0.43 8.56
C GLY A 15 13.78 1.54 8.11
N ARG A 16 14.34 2.73 7.84
CA ARG A 16 13.64 3.80 7.12
C ARG A 16 13.31 3.27 5.71
N HIS A 17 12.27 2.46 5.60
CA HIS A 17 11.90 1.81 4.35
C HIS A 17 11.21 2.86 3.48
N ARG A 18 11.99 3.51 2.62
CA ARG A 18 11.48 4.36 1.53
C ARG A 18 10.81 3.56 0.39
N LYS A 19 10.55 2.27 0.62
CA LYS A 19 10.17 1.29 -0.41
C LYS A 19 9.19 0.29 0.18
N LYS A 20 8.18 -0.05 -0.61
CA LYS A 20 7.21 -1.12 -0.35
C LYS A 20 7.93 -2.45 -0.09
N PRO A 21 7.45 -3.27 0.86
CA PRO A 21 8.08 -4.56 1.16
C PRO A 21 8.03 -5.51 -0.04
N THR A 22 9.13 -6.20 -0.24
CA THR A 22 9.30 -7.25 -1.24
C THR A 22 8.52 -8.51 -0.88
N LYS A 23 8.31 -9.40 -1.86
CA LYS A 23 7.65 -10.69 -1.62
C LYS A 23 8.40 -11.56 -0.61
N ALA A 24 9.74 -11.45 -0.54
CA ALA A 24 10.55 -12.19 0.41
C ALA A 24 10.34 -11.67 1.84
N GLU A 25 10.39 -10.35 2.04
CA GLU A 25 10.16 -9.71 3.34
C GLU A 25 8.75 -10.01 3.88
N ILE A 26 7.73 -10.00 3.01
CA ILE A 26 6.38 -10.37 3.42
C ILE A 26 6.32 -11.84 3.84
N LYS A 27 7.01 -12.75 3.13
CA LYS A 27 7.02 -14.19 3.46
C LYS A 27 7.77 -14.50 4.75
N SER A 28 8.72 -13.66 5.16
CA SER A 28 9.39 -13.81 6.45
C SER A 28 8.54 -13.36 7.64
N LEU A 29 7.40 -12.70 7.41
CA LEU A 29 6.46 -12.35 8.48
C LEU A 29 5.62 -13.56 8.90
N THR A 30 5.11 -13.50 10.14
CA THR A 30 4.12 -14.47 10.63
C THR A 30 2.88 -14.50 9.72
N ASP A 31 2.18 -15.64 9.69
CA ASP A 31 0.96 -15.79 8.88
C ASP A 31 -0.09 -14.72 9.20
N LEU A 32 -0.22 -14.35 10.47
CA LEU A 32 -1.11 -13.28 10.91
C LEU A 32 -0.68 -11.92 10.30
N ASN A 33 0.60 -11.58 10.38
CA ASN A 33 1.13 -10.32 9.83
C ASN A 33 1.00 -10.29 8.30
N GLN A 34 1.18 -11.43 7.62
CA GLN A 34 0.92 -11.55 6.19
C GLN A 34 -0.55 -11.28 5.85
N ARG A 35 -1.50 -11.83 6.63
CA ARG A 35 -2.93 -11.61 6.44
C ARG A 35 -3.30 -10.14 6.65
N ILE A 36 -2.80 -9.51 7.73
CA ILE A 36 -3.03 -8.09 8.02
C ILE A 36 -2.49 -7.22 6.89
N TYR A 37 -1.25 -7.45 6.45
CA TYR A 37 -0.66 -6.71 5.33
C TYR A 37 -1.48 -6.84 4.05
N LYS A 38 -1.90 -8.06 3.69
CA LYS A 38 -2.75 -8.30 2.50
C LYS A 38 -4.10 -7.58 2.60
N ALA A 39 -4.73 -7.59 3.78
CA ALA A 39 -5.99 -6.90 4.02
C ALA A 39 -5.84 -5.38 3.86
N LYS A 40 -4.80 -4.79 4.46
CA LYS A 40 -4.49 -3.36 4.35
C LYS A 40 -4.16 -2.95 2.91
N ARG A 41 -3.39 -3.76 2.18
CA ARG A 41 -3.16 -3.55 0.74
C ARG A 41 -4.43 -3.60 -0.10
N LYS A 42 -5.35 -4.51 0.23
CA LYS A 42 -6.65 -4.59 -0.45
C LYS A 42 -7.48 -3.33 -0.20
N ALA A 43 -7.50 -2.82 1.03
CA ALA A 43 -8.17 -1.57 1.37
C ALA A 43 -7.62 -0.38 0.57
N VAL A 44 -6.29 -0.22 0.49
CA VAL A 44 -5.64 0.81 -0.35
C VAL A 44 -6.00 0.66 -1.83
N THR A 45 -6.09 -0.57 -2.33
CA THR A 45 -6.53 -0.81 -3.71
C THR A 45 -7.96 -0.34 -3.92
N ASN A 46 -8.89 -0.71 -3.04
CA ASN A 46 -10.29 -0.30 -3.14
C ASN A 46 -10.43 1.23 -3.09
N ALA A 47 -9.75 1.89 -2.16
CA ALA A 47 -9.77 3.34 -2.04
C ALA A 47 -9.28 4.04 -3.32
N ALA A 48 -8.22 3.51 -3.96
CA ALA A 48 -7.75 4.04 -5.24
C ALA A 48 -8.77 3.84 -6.38
N LEU A 49 -9.54 2.75 -6.36
CA LEU A 49 -10.57 2.47 -7.36
C LEU A 49 -11.82 3.34 -7.17
N GLU A 50 -12.18 3.64 -5.92
CA GLU A 50 -13.27 4.54 -5.56
C GLU A 50 -12.94 5.98 -5.91
N GLN A 51 -11.70 6.43 -5.66
CA GLN A 51 -11.26 7.79 -5.97
C GLN A 51 -11.18 8.06 -7.47
N TRP A 52 -10.67 7.10 -8.26
CA TRP A 52 -10.54 7.23 -9.71
C TRP A 52 -11.27 6.07 -10.43
N PRO A 53 -12.61 6.14 -10.51
CA PRO A 53 -13.41 5.11 -11.17
C PRO A 53 -13.25 5.18 -12.70
N GLY A 54 -13.59 4.09 -13.39
CA GLY A 54 -13.60 4.07 -14.86
C GLY A 54 -12.22 4.11 -15.53
N ASN A 55 -12.19 4.65 -16.75
CA ASN A 55 -11.00 4.60 -17.63
C ASN A 55 -10.16 5.88 -17.63
N ASP A 56 -10.71 6.99 -17.12
CA ASP A 56 -9.98 8.25 -17.08
C ASP A 56 -9.13 8.31 -15.80
N LEU A 57 -7.82 8.12 -15.97
CA LEU A 57 -6.89 7.99 -14.85
C LEU A 57 -5.90 9.17 -14.86
N PRO A 58 -5.84 9.98 -13.78
CA PRO A 58 -5.13 11.26 -13.78
C PRO A 58 -3.62 11.08 -13.96
N VAL A 59 -2.94 12.03 -14.61
CA VAL A 59 -1.49 11.97 -14.80
C VAL A 59 -0.78 12.91 -13.81
N PHE A 60 -0.34 12.36 -12.69
CA PHE A 60 0.27 13.11 -11.57
C PHE A 60 1.55 13.88 -11.88
N LYS A 61 2.25 13.60 -13.00
CA LYS A 61 3.56 14.22 -13.27
C LYS A 61 3.47 15.74 -13.49
N ASN A 62 2.37 16.20 -14.11
CA ASN A 62 2.19 17.60 -14.50
C ASN A 62 0.94 18.23 -13.88
N ASP A 63 0.08 17.43 -13.25
CA ASP A 63 -1.16 17.88 -12.64
C ASP A 63 -0.97 18.05 -11.13
N LYS A 64 -0.94 19.32 -10.70
CA LYS A 64 -0.80 19.67 -9.28
C LYS A 64 -2.05 19.27 -8.48
N ALA A 65 -3.24 19.45 -9.05
CA ALA A 65 -4.49 19.11 -8.37
C ALA A 65 -4.58 17.60 -8.14
N ALA A 66 -4.29 16.79 -9.16
CA ALA A 66 -4.23 15.34 -9.01
C ALA A 66 -3.17 14.89 -8.00
N THR A 67 -2.04 15.61 -7.91
CA THR A 67 -1.00 15.30 -6.93
C THR A 67 -1.46 15.60 -5.50
N GLU A 68 -2.16 16.72 -5.28
CA GLU A 68 -2.75 17.07 -3.98
C GLU A 68 -3.86 16.07 -3.57
N GLU A 69 -4.70 15.63 -4.51
CA GLU A 69 -5.68 14.56 -4.27
C GLU A 69 -5.01 13.25 -3.84
N LEU A 70 -3.93 12.87 -4.53
CA LEU A 70 -3.15 11.69 -4.18
C LEU A 70 -2.57 11.80 -2.76
N GLU A 71 -2.03 12.95 -2.40
CA GLU A 71 -1.45 13.15 -1.06
C GLU A 71 -2.50 13.17 0.04
N THR A 72 -3.66 13.76 -0.23
CA THR A 72 -4.81 13.73 0.67
C THR A 72 -5.30 12.30 0.90
N LEU A 73 -5.51 11.53 -0.17
CA LEU A 73 -5.91 10.13 -0.08
C LEU A 73 -4.89 9.30 0.70
N VAL A 74 -3.60 9.48 0.40
CA VAL A 74 -2.53 8.75 1.08
C VAL A 74 -2.47 9.11 2.56
N SER A 75 -2.69 10.38 2.93
CA SER A 75 -2.72 10.81 4.34
C SER A 75 -3.86 10.13 5.11
N THR A 76 -5.07 10.09 4.53
CA THR A 76 -6.21 9.39 5.13
C THR A 76 -5.97 7.88 5.26
N LEU A 77 -5.34 7.27 4.24
CA LEU A 77 -5.02 5.85 4.25
C LEU A 77 -3.86 5.50 5.19
N GLU A 78 -2.95 6.43 5.47
CA GLU A 78 -1.84 6.20 6.38
C GLU A 78 -2.34 5.90 7.81
N GLU A 79 -3.34 6.63 8.29
CA GLU A 79 -3.89 6.45 9.64
C GLU A 79 -4.48 5.05 9.86
N THR A 80 -5.06 4.45 8.81
CA THR A 80 -5.82 3.18 8.91
C THR A 80 -5.08 1.98 8.34
N CYS A 81 -4.33 2.19 7.25
CA CYS A 81 -3.71 1.15 6.44
C CYS A 81 -2.20 1.06 6.61
N SER A 82 -1.56 1.95 7.39
CA SER A 82 -0.14 1.78 7.73
C SER A 82 0.11 0.49 8.48
N PHE A 83 1.23 -0.18 8.23
CA PHE A 83 1.62 -1.40 8.92
C PHE A 83 3.14 -1.48 9.05
N GLU A 84 3.63 -0.95 10.16
CA GLU A 84 5.05 -0.93 10.55
C GLU A 84 5.74 -2.30 10.47
N PRO A 85 5.15 -3.43 10.91
CA PRO A 85 5.82 -4.73 10.82
C PRO A 85 6.19 -5.18 9.41
N ALA A 86 5.55 -4.62 8.38
CA ALA A 86 5.91 -4.86 6.99
C ALA A 86 6.56 -3.63 6.31
N GLY A 87 6.90 -2.58 7.06
CA GLY A 87 7.39 -1.32 6.49
C GLY A 87 6.37 -0.66 5.54
N PHE A 88 5.07 -0.91 5.74
CA PHE A 88 4.02 -0.36 4.88
C PHE A 88 3.59 1.01 5.42
N ASN A 89 4.36 2.03 5.08
CA ASN A 89 4.18 3.42 5.51
C ASN A 89 3.54 4.28 4.40
N LYS A 90 3.44 5.60 4.62
CA LYS A 90 2.94 6.59 3.66
C LYS A 90 3.48 6.41 2.24
N GLU A 91 4.80 6.29 2.11
CA GLU A 91 5.46 6.13 0.80
C GLU A 91 5.10 4.78 0.16
N GLY A 92 5.03 3.70 0.96
CA GLY A 92 4.57 2.39 0.51
C GLY A 92 3.12 2.40 0.02
N ILE A 93 2.25 3.13 0.69
CA ILE A 93 0.85 3.35 0.30
C ILE A 93 0.78 4.14 -1.01
N LYS A 94 1.47 5.30 -1.09
CA LYS A 94 1.55 6.13 -2.30
C LYS A 94 2.02 5.33 -3.51
N GLN A 95 3.12 4.59 -3.36
CA GLN A 95 3.63 3.72 -4.41
C GLN A 95 2.62 2.65 -4.80
N HIS A 96 1.92 2.06 -3.83
CA HIS A 96 0.92 1.05 -4.14
C HIS A 96 -0.26 1.61 -4.91
N VAL A 97 -0.76 2.80 -4.57
CA VAL A 97 -1.81 3.49 -5.34
C VAL A 97 -1.36 3.72 -6.78
N LEU A 98 -0.13 4.23 -6.98
CA LEU A 98 0.44 4.44 -8.31
C LEU A 98 0.56 3.12 -9.11
N ASP A 99 0.97 2.02 -8.46
CA ASP A 99 1.04 0.70 -9.11
C ASP A 99 -0.35 0.25 -9.61
N VAL A 100 -1.40 0.45 -8.81
CA VAL A 100 -2.79 0.09 -9.17
C VAL A 100 -3.23 0.88 -10.40
N LEU A 101 -3.05 2.20 -10.38
CA LEU A 101 -3.45 3.06 -11.49
C LEU A 101 -2.64 2.77 -12.76
N ASN A 102 -1.33 2.48 -12.63
CA ASN A 102 -0.49 2.11 -13.75
C ASN A 102 -0.90 0.79 -14.40
N GLU A 103 -1.22 -0.23 -13.60
CA GLU A 103 -1.73 -1.50 -14.13
C GLU A 103 -3.08 -1.30 -14.82
N ARG A 104 -3.99 -0.47 -14.28
CA ARG A 104 -5.24 -0.14 -14.98
C ARG A 104 -5.00 0.55 -16.31
N ARG A 105 -4.12 1.57 -16.38
CA ARG A 105 -3.73 2.19 -17.66
C ARG A 105 -3.20 1.16 -18.64
N ARG A 106 -2.41 0.19 -18.17
CA ARG A 106 -1.91 -0.91 -19.01
C ARG A 106 -3.05 -1.80 -19.52
N ARG A 107 -4.07 -2.09 -18.73
CA ARG A 107 -5.23 -2.88 -19.17
C ARG A 107 -6.13 -2.12 -20.14
N ILE A 108 -6.34 -0.82 -19.92
CA ILE A 108 -7.07 0.05 -20.85
C ILE A 108 -6.40 0.09 -22.21
N ARG A 109 -5.06 0.22 -22.26
CA ARG A 109 -4.28 0.10 -23.51
C ARG A 109 -4.41 -1.26 -24.21
N LYS A 110 -4.81 -2.30 -23.49
CA LYS A 110 -5.09 -3.65 -24.04
C LYS A 110 -6.56 -3.84 -24.43
N GLY A 111 -7.39 -2.81 -24.34
CA GLY A 111 -8.81 -2.85 -24.71
C GLY A 111 -9.75 -3.26 -23.57
N HIS A 112 -9.31 -3.24 -22.31
CA HIS A 112 -10.21 -3.47 -21.19
C HIS A 112 -10.95 -2.18 -20.81
N ASP A 113 -12.26 -2.25 -20.73
CA ASP A 113 -13.14 -1.15 -20.34
C ASP A 113 -13.62 -1.35 -18.89
N TYR A 114 -13.30 -0.40 -18.01
CA TYR A 114 -13.75 -0.37 -16.62
C TYR A 114 -15.02 0.47 -16.39
N THR A 115 -15.66 0.97 -17.46
CA THR A 115 -16.92 1.72 -17.42
C THR A 115 -18.14 0.87 -17.77
N GLN A 116 -17.91 -0.37 -18.22
CA GLN A 116 -18.93 -1.37 -18.56
C GLN A 116 -19.10 -2.42 -17.47
#